data_AF-A0A938CGU1-F1
#
_entry.id   AF-A0A938CGU1-F1
#
_cell.length_a   1.000
_cell.length_b   1.000
_cell.length_c   1.000
_cell.angle_alpha   90.00
_cell.angle_beta   90.00
_cell.angle_gamma   90.00
#
_symmetry.space_group_name_H-M   'P 1'
#
loop_
_entity.id
_entity.type
_entity.pdbx_description
1 polymer ?
#
loop_
_entity_poly.entity_id
_entity_poly.type
_entity_poly.pdbx_seq_one_letter_code
_entity_poly.pdbx_strand_id
1 'polypeptide(L)'
;AMLSPAKMREFLVPCYRRLHAFLKERGVRAVVMDCDGYNNQILDTMYPECLDGIQPIEIAAGNDPEEILTRYPGIFIHGGIDKRELRFSREQARTEIALRFRTAHEHGGYIPHVDHGVPPDIPLRNFLYYVELAKGFAHGEDLDNYEPPCDLEQQLGPLEELFNPRTAIARAYAREEQES
;
A
#
# COMPACT_ATOMS: atom_id res chain seq x y z
N ALA A 1 16.36 4.26 14.00
CA ALA A 1 15.05 3.75 14.46
C ALA A 1 14.48 4.68 15.51
N MET A 2 13.21 5.07 15.39
CA MET A 2 12.53 5.99 16.32
C MET A 2 12.26 5.35 17.70
N LEU A 3 11.99 4.04 17.73
CA LEU A 3 11.79 3.26 18.94
C LEU A 3 12.41 1.86 18.77
N SER A 4 13.14 1.36 19.77
CA SER A 4 13.74 0.02 19.71
C SER A 4 12.74 -1.07 20.13
N PRO A 5 12.92 -2.34 19.69
CA PRO A 5 12.09 -3.46 20.14
C PRO A 5 12.02 -3.61 21.67
N ALA A 6 13.12 -3.35 22.38
CA ALA A 6 13.13 -3.38 23.84
C ALA A 6 12.20 -2.30 24.44
N LYS A 7 12.22 -1.08 23.91
CA LYS A 7 11.32 0.01 24.34
C LYS A 7 9.87 -0.26 23.93
N MET A 8 9.63 -0.88 22.77
CA MET A 8 8.28 -1.33 22.39
C MET A 8 7.71 -2.34 23.40
N ARG A 9 8.52 -3.32 23.83
CA ARG A 9 8.12 -4.30 24.86
C ARG A 9 7.81 -3.66 26.20
N GLU A 10 8.59 -2.67 26.61
CA GLU A 10 8.41 -1.97 27.88
C GLU A 10 7.18 -1.07 27.88
N PHE A 11 7.04 -0.21 26.85
CA PHE A 11 6.07 0.89 26.87
C PHE A 11 4.79 0.64 26.06
N LEU A 12 4.85 -0.16 24.99
CA LEU A 12 3.73 -0.33 24.06
C LEU A 12 2.99 -1.64 24.30
N VAL A 13 3.70 -2.77 24.32
CA VAL A 13 3.10 -4.11 24.40
C VAL A 13 2.07 -4.27 25.54
N PRO A 14 2.31 -3.81 26.78
CA PRO A 14 1.32 -3.95 27.85
C PRO A 14 0.00 -3.23 27.55
N CYS A 15 0.05 -2.09 26.85
CA CYS A 15 -1.13 -1.31 26.49
C CYS A 15 -1.85 -1.88 25.26
N TYR A 16 -1.08 -2.23 24.23
CA TYR A 16 -1.64 -2.78 22.99
C TYR A 16 -2.26 -4.17 23.20
N ARG A 17 -1.67 -5.02 24.05
CA ARG A 17 -2.27 -6.32 24.41
C ARG A 17 -3.64 -6.16 25.08
N ARG A 18 -3.79 -5.18 25.99
CA ARG A 18 -5.09 -4.90 26.63
C ARG A 18 -6.12 -4.40 25.62
N LEU A 19 -5.71 -3.52 24.69
CA LEU A 19 -6.57 -3.01 23.64
C LEU A 19 -7.00 -4.12 22.68
N HIS A 20 -6.06 -4.95 22.24
CA HIS A 20 -6.32 -6.10 21.38
C HIS A 20 -7.34 -7.03 22.03
N ALA A 21 -7.07 -7.50 23.26
CA ALA A 21 -7.99 -8.36 24.00
C ALA A 21 -9.40 -7.76 24.12
N PHE A 22 -9.51 -6.48 24.48
CA PHE A 22 -10.78 -5.76 24.57
C PHE A 22 -11.57 -5.77 23.25
N LEU A 23 -10.88 -5.59 22.11
CA LEU A 23 -11.49 -5.63 20.78
C LEU A 23 -11.90 -7.06 20.40
N LYS A 24 -11.05 -8.06 20.68
CA LYS A 24 -11.36 -9.47 20.39
C LYS A 24 -12.58 -9.95 21.18
N GLU A 25 -12.68 -9.60 22.46
CA GLU A 25 -13.85 -9.91 23.32
C GLU A 25 -15.17 -9.35 22.78
N ARG A 26 -15.12 -8.32 21.93
CA ARG A 26 -16.28 -7.68 21.28
C ARG A 26 -16.54 -8.21 19.87
N GLY A 27 -15.86 -9.28 19.46
CA GLY A 27 -16.04 -9.90 18.15
C GLY A 27 -15.32 -9.19 17.01
N VAL A 28 -14.39 -8.28 17.29
CA VAL A 28 -13.54 -7.69 16.23
C VAL A 28 -12.62 -8.77 15.67
N ARG A 29 -12.80 -9.07 14.37
CA ARG A 29 -12.08 -10.17 13.71
C ARG A 29 -10.61 -9.87 13.46
N ALA A 30 -10.27 -8.64 13.09
CA ALA A 30 -8.90 -8.24 12.78
C ALA A 30 -8.60 -6.85 13.36
N VAL A 31 -7.47 -6.73 14.04
CA VAL A 31 -6.89 -5.48 14.53
C VAL A 31 -5.59 -5.23 13.77
N VAL A 32 -5.61 -4.27 12.85
CA VAL A 32 -4.48 -3.95 11.98
C VAL A 32 -3.82 -2.67 12.47
N MET A 33 -2.51 -2.70 12.67
CA MET A 33 -1.71 -1.53 13.04
C MET A 33 -1.31 -0.75 11.79
N ASP A 34 -1.40 0.58 11.86
CA ASP A 34 -0.78 1.48 10.89
C ASP A 34 0.58 1.95 11.44
N CYS A 35 1.68 1.66 10.73
CA CYS A 35 3.00 2.15 11.09
C CYS A 35 3.95 2.24 9.88
N ASP A 36 4.55 3.41 9.71
CA ASP A 36 5.57 3.64 8.69
C ASP A 36 6.95 3.09 9.09
N GLY A 37 7.73 2.70 8.08
CA GLY A 37 9.09 2.17 8.25
C GLY A 37 9.16 0.66 8.10
N TYR A 38 10.18 0.04 8.71
CA TYR A 38 10.45 -1.39 8.56
C TYR A 38 9.64 -2.23 9.55
N ASN A 39 8.55 -2.83 9.06
CA ASN A 39 7.50 -3.47 9.85
C ASN A 39 7.93 -4.76 10.53
N ASN A 40 8.92 -5.49 9.99
CA ASN A 40 9.40 -6.73 10.59
C ASN A 40 9.84 -6.54 12.06
N GLN A 41 10.43 -5.39 12.44
CA GLN A 41 10.81 -5.12 13.83
C GLN A 41 9.61 -4.98 14.77
N ILE A 42 8.49 -4.46 14.25
CA ILE A 42 7.24 -4.31 14.98
C ILE A 42 6.57 -5.68 15.09
N LEU A 43 6.49 -6.41 13.98
CA LEU A 43 5.90 -7.75 13.93
C LEU A 43 6.62 -8.72 14.87
N ASP A 44 7.96 -8.73 14.88
CA ASP A 44 8.76 -9.52 15.84
C ASP A 44 8.46 -9.21 17.31
N THR A 45 7.90 -8.05 17.60
CA THR A 45 7.63 -7.60 18.98
C THR A 45 6.16 -7.71 19.37
N MET A 46 5.24 -7.55 18.43
CA MET A 46 3.83 -7.32 18.70
C MET A 46 2.90 -8.38 18.11
N TYR A 47 3.28 -9.04 17.02
CA TYR A 47 2.47 -10.12 16.44
C TYR A 47 2.74 -11.43 17.18
N PRO A 48 1.72 -12.27 17.47
CA PRO A 48 0.28 -12.06 17.23
C PRO A 48 -0.47 -11.48 18.45
N GLU A 49 0.23 -11.20 19.56
CA GLU A 49 -0.42 -10.90 20.85
C GLU A 49 -1.07 -9.51 20.94
N CYS A 50 -0.68 -8.58 20.08
CA CYS A 50 -1.11 -7.18 20.13
C CYS A 50 -1.87 -6.73 18.87
N LEU A 51 -1.76 -7.48 17.77
CA LEU A 51 -2.30 -7.13 16.47
C LEU A 51 -2.44 -8.40 15.62
N ASP A 52 -3.41 -8.39 14.71
CA ASP A 52 -3.65 -9.44 13.73
C ASP A 52 -3.02 -9.11 12.36
N GLY A 53 -2.55 -7.87 12.17
CA GLY A 53 -2.02 -7.39 10.91
C GLY A 53 -1.33 -6.04 10.97
N ILE A 54 -0.66 -5.66 9.89
CA ILE A 54 0.04 -4.37 9.78
C ILE A 54 -0.08 -3.76 8.38
N GLN A 55 -0.09 -2.44 8.34
CA GLN A 55 -0.05 -1.62 7.15
C GLN A 55 0.71 -0.30 7.44
N PRO A 56 1.10 0.45 6.42
CA PRO A 56 1.25 -0.03 5.06
C PRO A 56 2.54 -0.85 4.90
N ILE A 57 2.57 -1.80 3.96
CA ILE A 57 3.80 -2.52 3.60
C ILE A 57 4.61 -1.66 2.63
N GLU A 58 5.36 -0.69 3.15
CA GLU A 58 6.17 0.22 2.32
C GLU A 58 7.43 -0.46 1.78
N ILE A 59 7.54 -0.57 0.45
CA ILE A 59 8.67 -1.26 -0.20
C ILE A 59 9.97 -0.46 -0.05
N ALA A 60 9.89 0.87 -0.11
CA ALA A 60 11.04 1.75 0.07
C ALA A 60 11.67 1.67 1.47
N ALA A 61 10.90 1.23 2.47
CA ALA A 61 11.37 0.99 3.84
C ALA A 61 12.01 -0.40 4.03
N GLY A 62 12.17 -1.18 2.95
CA GLY A 62 12.78 -2.50 2.96
C GLY A 62 11.83 -3.62 3.37
N ASN A 63 10.52 -3.38 3.39
CA ASN A 63 9.55 -4.45 3.59
C ASN A 63 9.36 -5.26 2.31
N ASP A 64 9.10 -6.54 2.47
CA ASP A 64 8.68 -7.43 1.39
C ASP A 64 7.40 -8.19 1.80
N PRO A 65 6.29 -8.08 1.04
CA PRO A 65 5.05 -8.77 1.35
C PRO A 65 5.19 -10.30 1.44
N GLU A 66 5.95 -10.94 0.54
CA GLU A 66 6.10 -12.39 0.49
C GLU A 66 6.92 -12.90 1.69
N GLU A 67 8.00 -12.19 2.03
CA GLU A 67 8.79 -12.45 3.25
C GLU A 67 7.91 -12.38 4.49
N ILE A 68 7.11 -11.32 4.63
CA ILE A 68 6.24 -11.11 5.80
C ILE A 68 5.17 -12.20 5.89
N LEU A 69 4.49 -12.53 4.78
CA LEU A 69 3.46 -13.57 4.74
C LEU A 69 4.04 -14.97 5.07
N THR A 70 5.26 -15.23 4.64
CA THR A 70 5.96 -16.49 4.93
C THR A 70 6.41 -16.57 6.39
N ARG A 71 6.95 -15.47 6.92
CA ARG A 71 7.53 -15.41 8.28
C ARG A 71 6.48 -15.34 9.38
N TYR A 72 5.32 -14.75 9.12
CA TYR A 72 4.25 -14.55 10.10
C TYR A 72 2.93 -15.21 9.62
N PRO A 73 2.80 -16.55 9.72
CA PRO A 73 1.60 -17.24 9.25
C PRO A 73 0.31 -16.70 9.88
N GLY A 74 -0.69 -16.46 9.05
CA GLY A 74 -2.01 -15.96 9.46
C GLY A 74 -2.12 -14.44 9.61
N ILE A 75 -1.06 -13.69 9.33
CA ILE A 75 -1.08 -12.23 9.37
C ILE A 75 -1.96 -11.63 8.27
N PHE A 76 -2.62 -10.51 8.57
CA PHE A 76 -3.25 -9.65 7.57
C PHE A 76 -2.34 -8.47 7.19
N ILE A 77 -2.06 -8.27 5.90
CA ILE A 77 -1.25 -7.15 5.44
C ILE A 77 -1.90 -6.38 4.30
N HIS A 78 -1.59 -5.09 4.22
CA HIS A 78 -2.14 -4.16 3.24
C HIS A 78 -1.02 -3.25 2.69
N GLY A 79 -1.07 -2.92 1.38
CA GLY A 79 -0.06 -2.09 0.72
C GLY A 79 0.80 -2.89 -0.24
N GLY A 80 2.11 -2.66 -0.27
CA GLY A 80 3.08 -3.50 -0.98
C GLY A 80 3.25 -3.24 -2.48
N ILE A 81 2.39 -2.47 -3.16
CA ILE A 81 2.66 -2.04 -4.54
C ILE A 81 3.61 -0.84 -4.51
N ASP A 82 4.82 -1.01 -5.01
CA ASP A 82 5.82 0.05 -5.06
C ASP A 82 5.35 1.22 -5.95
N LYS A 83 4.94 2.31 -5.29
CA LYS A 83 4.49 3.55 -5.93
C LYS A 83 5.50 4.12 -6.92
N ARG A 84 6.80 3.85 -6.75
CA ARG A 84 7.87 4.34 -7.62
C ARG A 84 7.85 3.67 -8.99
N GLU A 85 7.31 2.46 -9.08
CA GLU A 85 7.19 1.73 -10.36
C GLU A 85 6.00 2.24 -11.17
N LEU A 86 4.94 2.71 -10.49
CA LEU A 86 3.75 3.28 -11.13
C LEU A 86 3.99 4.61 -11.86
N ARG A 87 5.10 5.31 -11.57
CA ARG A 87 5.44 6.60 -12.21
C ARG A 87 5.98 6.45 -13.64
N PHE A 88 6.38 5.24 -14.03
CA PHE A 88 7.08 4.98 -15.27
C PHE A 88 6.15 4.49 -16.38
N SER A 89 6.60 3.53 -17.20
CA SER A 89 5.78 2.98 -18.29
C SER A 89 4.65 2.10 -17.75
N ARG A 90 3.60 1.92 -18.57
CA ARG A 90 2.52 0.98 -18.26
C ARG A 90 3.03 -0.44 -18.03
N GLU A 91 4.01 -0.89 -18.82
CA GLU A 91 4.61 -2.23 -18.70
C GLU A 91 5.32 -2.40 -17.35
N GLN A 92 6.05 -1.39 -16.91
CA GLN A 92 6.75 -1.40 -15.62
C GLN A 92 5.75 -1.40 -14.46
N ALA A 93 4.72 -0.55 -14.52
CA ALA A 93 3.62 -0.58 -13.56
C ALA A 93 2.93 -1.96 -13.54
N ARG A 94 2.61 -2.54 -14.70
CA ARG A 94 1.97 -3.86 -14.82
C ARG A 94 2.81 -4.94 -14.14
N THR A 95 4.12 -4.91 -14.33
CA THR A 95 5.04 -5.91 -13.77
C THR A 95 4.99 -5.92 -12.25
N GLU A 96 5.09 -4.75 -11.62
CA GLU A 96 4.98 -4.60 -10.16
C GLU A 96 3.59 -5.02 -9.66
N ILE A 97 2.52 -4.56 -10.32
CA ILE A 97 1.14 -4.88 -9.93
C ILE A 97 0.91 -6.40 -9.99
N ALA A 98 1.21 -7.03 -11.13
CA ALA A 98 1.00 -8.47 -11.33
C ALA A 98 1.78 -9.31 -10.30
N LEU A 99 3.03 -8.92 -9.99
CA LEU A 99 3.82 -9.57 -8.94
C LEU A 99 3.08 -9.55 -7.59
N ARG A 100 2.59 -8.39 -7.15
CA ARG A 100 1.92 -8.28 -5.84
C ARG A 100 0.59 -9.01 -5.77
N PHE A 101 -0.18 -9.00 -6.86
CA PHE A 101 -1.43 -9.75 -6.93
C PHE A 101 -1.20 -11.26 -6.99
N ARG A 102 -0.11 -11.72 -7.63
CA ARG A 102 0.31 -13.13 -7.55
C ARG A 102 0.66 -13.52 -6.12
N THR A 103 1.45 -12.73 -5.41
CA THR A 103 1.75 -12.97 -3.98
C THR A 103 0.47 -13.05 -3.14
N ALA A 104 -0.51 -12.17 -3.40
CA ALA A 104 -1.79 -12.21 -2.70
C ALA A 104 -2.60 -13.47 -2.99
N HIS A 105 -2.59 -13.93 -4.24
CA HIS A 105 -3.24 -15.18 -4.64
C HIS A 105 -2.60 -16.41 -3.97
N GLU A 106 -1.27 -16.47 -3.95
CA GLU A 106 -0.52 -17.62 -3.44
C GLU A 106 -0.61 -17.77 -1.91
N HIS A 107 -0.56 -16.66 -1.17
CA HIS A 107 -0.48 -16.69 0.29
C HIS A 107 -1.82 -16.44 1.01
N GLY A 108 -2.73 -15.68 0.42
CA GLY A 108 -3.89 -15.13 1.14
C GLY A 108 -3.49 -14.14 2.25
N GLY A 109 -4.48 -13.56 2.94
CA GLY A 109 -4.22 -12.58 4.01
C GLY A 109 -3.64 -11.23 3.57
N TYR A 110 -3.42 -11.03 2.27
CA TYR A 110 -2.83 -9.84 1.70
C TYR A 110 -3.83 -9.09 0.79
N ILE A 111 -3.99 -7.79 1.03
CA ILE A 111 -4.71 -6.88 0.14
C ILE A 111 -3.69 -5.92 -0.52
N PRO A 112 -3.26 -6.20 -1.76
CA PRO A 112 -2.37 -5.32 -2.49
C PRO A 112 -3.02 -3.97 -2.76
N HIS A 113 -2.33 -2.89 -2.42
CA HIS A 113 -2.60 -1.55 -2.92
C HIS A 113 -1.30 -0.74 -2.92
N VAL A 114 -1.35 0.51 -3.37
CA VAL A 114 -0.19 1.42 -3.33
C VAL A 114 0.39 1.44 -1.91
N ASP A 115 1.69 1.20 -1.80
CA ASP A 115 2.40 0.95 -0.54
C ASP A 115 2.41 2.10 0.48
N HIS A 116 1.86 3.26 0.11
CA HIS A 116 1.53 4.39 0.98
C HIS A 116 0.54 5.30 0.19
N GLY A 117 0.52 6.59 0.47
CA GLY A 117 -0.12 7.60 -0.37
C GLY A 117 0.39 7.61 -1.82
N VAL A 118 -0.52 7.91 -2.76
CA VAL A 118 -0.24 8.04 -4.19
C VAL A 118 0.39 9.42 -4.44
N PRO A 119 1.68 9.53 -4.79
CA PRO A 119 2.30 10.82 -5.05
C PRO A 119 1.82 11.42 -6.39
N PRO A 120 1.86 12.76 -6.54
CA PRO A 120 1.32 13.46 -7.70
C PRO A 120 2.12 13.25 -8.98
N ASP A 121 3.31 12.67 -8.91
CA ASP A 121 4.15 12.32 -10.06
C ASP A 121 3.76 10.98 -10.71
N ILE A 122 2.79 10.24 -10.15
CA ILE A 122 2.21 9.08 -10.83
C ILE A 122 1.19 9.55 -11.87
N PRO A 123 1.36 9.17 -13.16
CA PRO A 123 0.36 9.46 -14.17
C PRO A 123 -1.00 8.86 -13.81
N LEU A 124 -2.06 9.68 -13.84
CA LEU A 124 -3.43 9.22 -13.57
C LEU A 124 -3.80 7.99 -14.43
N ARG A 125 -3.37 7.96 -15.69
CA ARG A 125 -3.57 6.82 -16.61
C ARG A 125 -3.01 5.51 -16.07
N ASN A 126 -1.83 5.53 -15.43
CA ASN A 126 -1.24 4.34 -14.80
C ASN A 126 -2.00 3.93 -13.53
N PHE A 127 -2.46 4.91 -12.74
CA PHE A 127 -3.26 4.62 -11.56
C PHE A 127 -4.62 4.00 -11.92
N LEU A 128 -5.31 4.52 -12.94
CA LEU A 128 -6.56 3.94 -13.42
C LEU A 128 -6.36 2.54 -14.01
N TYR A 129 -5.25 2.32 -14.72
CA TYR A 129 -4.85 1.00 -15.19
C TYR A 129 -4.68 0.00 -14.04
N TYR A 130 -4.00 0.39 -12.97
CA TYR A 130 -3.93 -0.38 -11.72
C TYR A 130 -5.31 -0.71 -11.16
N VAL A 131 -6.22 0.28 -11.07
CA VAL A 131 -7.58 0.06 -10.55
C VAL A 131 -8.33 -0.99 -11.37
N GLU A 132 -8.20 -1.00 -12.68
CA GLU A 132 -8.86 -2.01 -13.52
C GLU A 132 -8.22 -3.39 -13.43
N LEU A 133 -6.90 -3.48 -13.31
CA LEU A 133 -6.23 -4.75 -13.00
C LEU A 133 -6.72 -5.32 -11.66
N ALA A 134 -6.78 -4.48 -10.62
CA ALA A 134 -7.27 -4.88 -9.31
C ALA A 134 -8.74 -5.36 -9.36
N LYS A 135 -9.58 -4.70 -10.15
CA LYS A 135 -10.96 -5.14 -10.41
C LYS A 135 -11.00 -6.48 -11.14
N GLY A 136 -10.22 -6.64 -12.21
CA GLY A 136 -10.12 -7.91 -12.94
C GLY A 136 -9.75 -9.06 -12.00
N PHE A 137 -8.71 -8.89 -11.20
CA PHE A 137 -8.31 -9.86 -10.19
C PHE A 137 -9.45 -10.17 -9.20
N ALA A 138 -10.15 -9.15 -8.69
CA ALA A 138 -11.30 -9.34 -7.80
C ALA A 138 -12.49 -10.07 -8.47
N HIS A 139 -12.55 -10.05 -9.80
CA HIS A 139 -13.52 -10.80 -10.61
C HIS A 139 -13.02 -12.20 -11.02
N GLY A 140 -11.83 -12.61 -10.59
CA GLY A 140 -11.27 -13.95 -10.82
C GLY A 140 -10.33 -14.04 -12.02
N GLU A 141 -9.92 -12.91 -12.60
CA GLU A 141 -8.97 -12.89 -13.71
C GLU A 141 -7.53 -13.15 -13.24
N ASP A 142 -6.77 -13.88 -14.06
CA ASP A 142 -5.34 -14.10 -13.87
C ASP A 142 -4.55 -12.97 -14.54
N LEU A 143 -3.90 -12.12 -13.73
CA LEU A 143 -3.16 -10.95 -14.23
C LEU A 143 -1.91 -11.29 -15.04
N ASP A 144 -1.48 -12.55 -15.11
CA ASP A 144 -0.40 -12.93 -16.03
C ASP A 144 -0.87 -12.87 -17.49
N ASN A 145 -2.17 -13.13 -17.72
CA ASN A 145 -2.75 -13.28 -19.05
C ASN A 145 -3.89 -12.29 -19.33
N TYR A 146 -4.40 -11.62 -18.30
CA TYR A 146 -5.50 -10.66 -18.38
C TYR A 146 -5.00 -9.24 -18.66
N GLU A 147 -5.62 -8.59 -19.64
CA GLU A 147 -5.44 -7.16 -19.93
C GLU A 147 -6.80 -6.46 -19.78
N PRO A 148 -6.90 -5.40 -18.97
CA PRO A 148 -8.16 -4.72 -18.75
C PRO A 148 -8.57 -3.88 -19.97
N PRO A 149 -9.87 -3.60 -20.15
CA PRO A 149 -10.39 -2.85 -21.28
C PRO A 149 -9.92 -1.36 -21.30
N CYS A 150 -9.38 -0.86 -20.19
CA CYS A 150 -8.95 0.53 -20.01
C CYS A 150 -10.13 1.53 -20.12
N ASP A 151 -11.33 1.14 -19.70
CA ASP A 151 -12.55 1.96 -19.78
C ASP A 151 -12.45 3.26 -18.97
N LEU A 152 -11.79 3.22 -17.81
CA LEU A 152 -11.52 4.37 -16.96
C LEU A 152 -10.57 5.36 -17.64
N GLU A 153 -9.57 4.87 -18.37
CA GLU A 153 -8.68 5.72 -19.14
C GLU A 153 -9.38 6.33 -20.35
N GLN A 154 -10.25 5.58 -21.03
CA GLN A 154 -11.01 6.08 -22.19
C GLN A 154 -11.98 7.22 -21.82
N GLN A 155 -12.41 7.27 -20.55
CA GLN A 155 -13.19 8.40 -20.01
C GLN A 155 -12.34 9.67 -19.82
N LEU A 156 -11.02 9.55 -19.84
CA LEU A 156 -10.14 10.72 -19.88
C LEU A 156 -10.16 11.32 -21.28
N GLY A 157 -10.29 12.64 -21.34
CA GLY A 157 -10.07 13.38 -22.58
C GLY A 157 -8.63 13.24 -23.11
N PRO A 158 -8.33 13.89 -24.25
CA PRO A 158 -6.96 13.95 -24.75
C PRO A 158 -6.01 14.55 -23.69
N LEU A 159 -4.75 14.11 -23.70
CA LEU A 159 -3.70 14.73 -22.89
C LEU A 159 -3.50 16.18 -23.34
N GLU A 160 -3.90 17.14 -22.50
CA GLU A 160 -3.71 18.57 -22.76
C GLU A 160 -2.31 19.04 -22.39
N GLU A 161 -1.82 18.67 -21.20
CA GLU A 161 -0.51 19.04 -20.66
C GLU A 161 0.00 17.90 -19.76
N LEU A 162 1.30 17.58 -19.85
CA LEU A 162 1.92 16.66 -18.90
C LEU A 162 2.11 17.36 -17.54
N PHE A 163 1.80 16.64 -16.46
CA PHE A 163 2.05 17.17 -15.12
C PHE A 163 3.53 17.50 -14.94
N ASN A 164 3.80 18.73 -14.53
CA ASN A 164 5.13 19.18 -14.17
C ASN A 164 5.06 19.80 -12.78
N PRO A 165 5.78 19.25 -11.78
CA PRO A 165 5.68 19.72 -10.40
C PRO A 165 6.17 21.17 -10.26
N ARG A 166 7.12 21.62 -11.09
CA ARG A 166 7.60 23.01 -11.06
C ARG A 166 6.54 23.98 -11.55
N THR A 167 5.83 23.66 -12.63
CA THR A 167 4.73 24.52 -13.11
C THR A 167 3.52 24.45 -12.19
N ALA A 168 3.23 23.31 -11.57
CA ALA A 168 2.17 23.18 -10.58
C ALA A 168 2.43 24.03 -9.33
N ILE A 169 3.65 23.96 -8.76
CA ILE A 169 4.08 24.81 -7.64
C ILE A 169 3.97 26.28 -8.03
N ALA A 170 4.52 26.66 -9.20
CA ALA A 170 4.44 28.04 -9.67
C ALA A 170 2.98 28.52 -9.81
N ARG A 171 2.06 27.71 -10.36
CA ARG A 171 0.64 28.06 -10.49
C ARG A 171 -0.07 28.22 -9.15
N ALA A 172 0.27 27.38 -8.16
CA ALA A 172 -0.33 27.43 -6.83
C ALA A 172 0.07 28.72 -6.09
N TYR A 173 1.36 29.06 -6.12
CA TYR A 173 1.89 30.20 -5.35
C TYR A 173 1.89 31.53 -6.12
N ALA A 174 1.87 31.55 -7.46
CA ALA A 174 1.76 32.80 -8.23
C ALA A 174 0.38 33.46 -8.11
N ARG A 175 -0.65 32.72 -7.68
CA ARG A 175 -1.98 33.28 -7.39
C ARG A 175 -2.02 34.04 -6.06
N GLU A 176 -1.17 33.67 -5.10
CA GLU A 176 -1.10 34.35 -3.79
C GLU A 176 -0.51 35.77 -3.91
N GLU A 177 0.34 36.04 -4.91
CA GLU A 177 0.93 37.37 -5.15
C GLU A 177 0.01 38.34 -5.91
N GLN A 178 -1.07 37.85 -6.55
CA GLN A 178 -2.00 38.70 -7.32
C GLN A 178 -3.25 39.12 -6.53
N GLU A 179 -3.46 38.57 -5.34
CA GLU A 179 -4.56 38.91 -4.43
C GLU A 179 -4.14 39.81 -3.25
N SER A 180 -2.91 40.34 -3.28
CA SER A 180 -2.35 41.32 -2.34
C SER A 180 -2.28 42.73 -2.93
#